data_AF-A0A660YPQ9-F1
#
_entry.id   AF-A0A660YPQ9-F1
#
_cell.length_a   1.000
_cell.length_b   1.000
_cell.length_c   1.000
_cell.angle_alpha   90.00
_cell.angle_beta   90.00
_cell.angle_gamma   90.00
#
_symmetry.space_group_name_H-M   'P 1'
#
loop_
_entity.id
_entity.type
_entity.pdbx_description
1 polymer ?
#
loop_
_entity_poly.entity_id
_entity_poly.type
_entity_poly.pdbx_seq_one_letter_code
_entity_poly.pdbx_strand_id
1 'polypeptide(L)'
;ARPSDAIALALRMRAPIFVDEEVMRKAAIQETAEEEEDKQKKELSRLEKLNLELERAVQEERFEDAARIRDEIRELEKEAGEK
;
A
#
# COMPACT_ATOMS: atom_id res chain seq x y z
N ALA A 1 -26.14 -10.23 24.57
CA ALA A 1 -25.09 -9.29 25.00
C ALA A 1 -24.72 -8.43 23.80
N ARG A 2 -24.61 -7.10 23.95
CA ARG A 2 -24.22 -6.23 22.84
C ARG A 2 -22.69 -6.09 22.81
N PRO A 3 -22.03 -6.10 21.64
CA PRO A 3 -20.57 -5.94 21.53
C PRO A 3 -20.05 -4.66 22.20
N SER A 4 -20.84 -3.58 22.17
CA SER A 4 -20.53 -2.30 22.82
C SER A 4 -20.31 -2.44 24.34
N ASP A 5 -21.10 -3.28 25.00
CA ASP A 5 -21.04 -3.45 26.46
C ASP A 5 -19.74 -4.19 26.86
N ALA A 6 -19.26 -5.12 26.03
CA ALA A 6 -18.02 -5.86 26.26
C ALA A 6 -16.78 -4.96 26.12
N ILE A 7 -16.75 -4.06 25.13
CA ILE A 7 -15.67 -3.09 24.94
C ILE A 7 -15.59 -2.14 26.13
N ALA A 8 -16.73 -1.62 26.60
CA ALA A 8 -16.79 -0.72 27.74
C ALA A 8 -16.23 -1.36 29.03
N LEU A 9 -16.54 -2.64 29.26
CA LEU A 9 -16.02 -3.39 30.40
C LEU A 9 -14.50 -3.63 30.28
N ALA A 10 -14.00 -3.99 29.10
CA ALA A 10 -12.58 -4.19 28.86
C ALA A 10 -11.77 -2.91 29.17
N LEU A 11 -12.27 -1.74 28.71
CA LEU A 11 -11.67 -0.44 29.01
C LEU A 11 -11.67 -0.13 30.52
N ARG A 12 -12.79 -0.36 31.20
CA ARG A 12 -12.92 -0.08 32.65
C ARG A 12 -11.98 -0.95 33.48
N MET A 13 -11.79 -2.20 33.08
CA MET A 13 -10.92 -3.16 33.79
C MET A 13 -9.47 -3.13 33.30
N ARG A 14 -9.14 -2.27 32.34
CA ARG A 14 -7.82 -2.22 31.67
C ARG A 14 -7.39 -3.59 31.14
N ALA A 15 -8.35 -4.37 30.66
CA ALA A 15 -8.08 -5.66 30.07
C ALA A 15 -7.44 -5.47 28.67
N PRO A 16 -6.47 -6.31 28.29
CA PRO A 16 -5.92 -6.27 26.94
C PRO A 16 -6.99 -6.64 25.92
N ILE A 17 -7.01 -5.91 24.80
CA ILE A 17 -7.93 -6.12 23.69
C ILE A 17 -7.12 -6.66 22.51
N PHE A 18 -7.52 -7.82 22.00
CA PHE A 18 -6.89 -8.46 20.84
C PHE A 18 -7.87 -8.48 19.67
N VAL A 19 -7.33 -8.39 18.46
CA VAL A 19 -8.09 -8.45 17.22
C VAL A 19 -7.34 -9.35 16.24
N ASP A 20 -8.10 -10.06 15.41
CA ASP A 20 -7.54 -10.82 14.31
C ASP A 20 -6.96 -9.88 13.25
N GLU A 21 -5.78 -10.20 12.73
CA GLU A 21 -5.11 -9.35 11.76
C GLU A 21 -5.93 -9.14 10.49
N GLU A 22 -6.71 -10.14 10.07
CA GLU A 22 -7.57 -9.99 8.89
C GLU A 22 -8.69 -8.98 9.13
N VAL A 23 -9.23 -8.92 10.34
CA VAL A 23 -10.26 -7.95 10.73
C VAL A 23 -9.66 -6.55 10.83
N MET A 24 -8.47 -6.44 11.40
CA MET A 24 -7.74 -5.17 11.47
C MET A 24 -7.46 -4.62 10.06
N ARG A 25 -7.00 -5.46 9.11
CA ARG A 25 -6.75 -5.03 7.73
C ARG A 25 -8.03 -4.56 7.01
N LYS A 26 -9.16 -5.21 7.23
CA LYS A 26 -10.44 -4.88 6.55
C LYS A 26 -11.14 -3.66 7.14
N ALA A 27 -11.01 -3.46 8.45
CA ALA A 27 -11.70 -2.40 9.19
C ALA A 27 -10.78 -1.21 9.54
N ALA A 28 -9.50 -1.27 9.18
CA ALA A 28 -8.58 -0.16 9.29
C ALA A 28 -9.12 1.02 8.47
N ILE A 29 -9.55 2.06 9.15
CA ILE A 29 -9.75 3.37 8.55
C ILE A 29 -8.38 4.01 8.55
N GLN A 30 -7.74 4.11 7.38
CA GLN A 30 -6.63 5.04 7.20
C GLN A 30 -7.21 6.43 7.41
N GLU A 31 -6.95 7.05 8.56
CA GLU A 31 -7.11 8.49 8.68
C GLU A 31 -6.20 9.11 7.63
N THR A 32 -6.81 9.54 6.52
CA THR A 32 -6.13 10.30 5.47
C THR A 32 -5.71 11.63 6.06
N ALA A 33 -4.49 11.67 6.58
CA ALA A 33 -3.60 12.79 6.44
C ALA A 33 -2.31 12.22 5.84
N GLU A 34 -2.32 12.02 4.53
CA GLU A 34 -1.16 12.18 3.64
C GLU A 34 0.12 11.35 3.89
N GLU A 35 0.08 10.26 4.67
CA GLU A 35 1.28 9.45 4.98
C GLU A 35 1.18 7.96 4.59
N GLU A 36 0.47 7.66 3.49
CA GLU A 36 0.60 6.37 2.80
C GLU A 36 1.55 6.45 1.58
N GLU A 37 2.16 7.61 1.31
CA GLU A 37 3.27 7.71 0.35
C GLU A 37 4.65 7.36 0.97
N ASP A 38 4.76 7.18 2.31
CA ASP A 38 6.07 7.09 2.98
C ASP A 38 6.31 5.83 3.85
N LYS A 39 5.45 4.81 3.82
CA LYS A 39 5.67 3.54 4.56
C LYS A 39 6.17 2.36 3.73
N GLN A 40 6.51 2.59 2.46
CA GLN A 40 7.27 1.64 1.65
C GLN A 40 8.56 2.26 1.08
N LYS A 41 9.33 2.98 1.91
CA LYS A 41 10.80 3.03 1.75
C LYS A 41 11.45 1.71 2.22
N LYS A 42 10.90 0.56 1.80
CA LYS A 42 11.80 -0.52 1.38
C LYS A 42 12.55 0.06 0.18
N GLU A 43 13.83 -0.23 0.03
CA GLU A 43 14.58 0.21 -1.16
C GLU A 43 13.95 -0.43 -2.40
N LEU A 44 12.88 0.19 -2.92
CA LEU A 44 12.22 -0.25 -4.12
C LEU A 44 13.27 -0.19 -5.22
N SER A 45 13.50 -1.33 -5.85
CA SER A 45 14.32 -1.44 -7.04
C SER A 45 13.87 -0.37 -8.04
N ARG A 46 14.80 0.12 -8.86
CA ARG A 46 14.48 1.09 -9.92
C ARG A 46 13.29 0.62 -10.76
N LEU A 47 13.18 -0.70 -10.97
CA LEU A 47 12.09 -1.36 -11.68
C LEU A 47 10.74 -1.25 -10.94
N GLU A 48 10.73 -1.45 -9.62
CA GLU A 48 9.51 -1.32 -8.79
C GLU A 48 8.99 0.12 -8.77
N LYS A 49 9.88 1.11 -8.76
CA LYS A 49 9.50 2.54 -8.86
C LYS A 49 8.82 2.85 -10.20
N LEU A 50 9.40 2.37 -11.30
CA LEU A 50 8.82 2.56 -12.63
C LEU A 50 7.46 1.85 -12.77
N ASN A 51 7.28 0.67 -12.17
CA ASN A 51 5.98 0.00 -12.14
C ASN A 51 4.91 0.81 -11.39
N LEU A 52 5.27 1.41 -10.25
CA LEU A 52 4.36 2.27 -9.50
C LEU A 52 3.99 3.52 -10.32
N GLU A 53 4.96 4.13 -10.99
CA GLU A 53 4.75 5.29 -11.85
C GLU A 53 3.89 4.96 -13.07
N LEU A 54 4.07 3.76 -13.65
CA LEU A 54 3.22 3.25 -14.73
C LEU A 54 1.77 3.10 -14.27
N GLU A 55 1.55 2.46 -13.12
CA GLU A 55 0.20 2.27 -12.56
C GLU A 55 -0.48 3.62 -12.29
N ARG A 56 0.27 4.58 -11.76
CA ARG A 56 -0.20 5.96 -11.56
C ARG A 56 -0.56 6.64 -12.88
N ALA A 57 0.29 6.55 -13.91
CA ALA A 57 0.02 7.15 -15.21
C ALA A 57 -1.24 6.55 -15.88
N VAL A 58 -1.50 5.25 -15.67
CA VAL A 58 -2.73 4.59 -16.14
C VAL A 58 -3.96 5.09 -15.38
N GLN A 59 -3.87 5.21 -14.05
CA GLN A 59 -4.95 5.74 -13.20
C GLN A 59 -5.29 7.20 -13.53
N GLU A 60 -4.28 8.01 -13.87
CA GLU A 60 -4.41 9.40 -14.27
C GLU A 60 -4.80 9.58 -15.77
N GLU A 61 -5.06 8.49 -16.50
CA GLU A 61 -5.37 8.49 -17.95
C GLU A 61 -4.28 9.13 -18.84
N ARG A 62 -3.04 9.18 -18.34
CA ARG A 62 -1.85 9.70 -19.04
C ARG A 62 -1.20 8.60 -19.88
N PHE A 63 -1.90 8.18 -20.93
CA PHE A 63 -1.48 7.03 -21.75
C PHE A 63 -0.15 7.24 -22.49
N GLU A 64 0.21 8.48 -22.82
CA GLU A 64 1.49 8.78 -23.45
C GLU A 64 2.67 8.51 -22.50
N ASP A 65 2.55 8.96 -21.25
CA ASP A 65 3.55 8.73 -20.22
C ASP A 65 3.60 7.24 -19.83
N ALA A 66 2.45 6.59 -19.71
CA ALA A 66 2.38 5.15 -19.47
C ALA A 66 3.10 4.34 -20.57
N ALA A 67 2.96 4.74 -21.84
CA ALA A 67 3.66 4.09 -22.94
C ALA A 67 5.19 4.24 -22.81
N ARG A 68 5.68 5.44 -22.47
CA ARG A 68 7.11 5.70 -22.27
C ARG A 68 7.69 4.90 -21.09
N ILE A 69 6.99 4.92 -19.95
CA ILE A 69 7.43 4.21 -18.74
C ILE A 69 7.46 2.69 -18.99
N ARG A 70 6.46 2.15 -19.70
CA ARG A 70 6.44 0.74 -20.11
C ARG A 70 7.63 0.36 -20.96
N ASP A 71 8.00 1.20 -21.92
CA ASP A 71 9.13 0.94 -22.80
C ASP A 71 10.46 1.03 -22.02
N GLU A 72 10.59 1.96 -21.06
CA GLU A 72 11.75 2.05 -20.16
C GLU A 72 11.90 0.83 -19.23
N ILE A 73 10.79 0.30 -18.70
CA ILE A 73 10.80 -0.95 -17.91
C ILE A 73 11.35 -2.12 -18.73
N ARG A 74 10.89 -2.25 -19.98
CA ARG A 74 11.33 -3.33 -20.87
C ARG A 74 12.82 -3.27 -21.19
N GLU A 75 13.36 -2.08 -21.42
CA GLU A 75 14.80 -1.93 -21.67
C GLU A 75 15.61 -2.30 -20.42
N LEU A 76 15.17 -1.88 -19.23
CA LEU A 76 15.84 -2.24 -17.98
C LEU A 76 15.78 -3.75 -17.66
N GLU A 77 14.66 -4.41 -17.94
CA GLU A 77 14.54 -5.86 -17.78
C GLU A 77 15.49 -6.61 -18.72
N LYS A 78 15.64 -6.12 -19.95
CA LYS A 78 16.54 -6.69 -20.94
C LYS A 78 18.01 -6.51 -20.55
N GLU A 79 18.41 -5.32 -20.13
CA GLU A 79 19.77 -5.04 -19.64
C GLU A 79 20.11 -5.83 -18.37
N ALA A 80 19.12 -6.09 -17.50
CA ALA A 80 19.29 -6.90 -16.31
C ALA A 80 19.42 -8.40 -16.60
N GLY A 81 18.77 -8.90 -17.67
CA GLY A 81 18.84 -10.29 -18.10
C GLY A 81 20.05 -10.65 -18.97
N GLU A 82 20.77 -9.65 -19.50
CA GLU A 82 21.97 -9.85 -20.33
C GLU A 82 23.29 -9.85 -19.51
N LYS A 83 23.23 -9.71 -18.18
CA LYS A 83 24.37 -9.86 -17.25
C LYS A 83 24.42 -11.24 -16.61
#